data_AF-A0AAU2KYD3-F1
#
_entry.id   AF-A0AAU2KYD3-F1
#
_cell.length_a   1.000
_cell.length_b   1.000
_cell.length_c   1.000
_cell.angle_alpha   90.00
_cell.angle_beta   90.00
_cell.angle_gamma   90.00
#
_symmetry.space_group_name_H-M   'P 1'
#
loop_
_entity.id
_entity.type
_entity.pdbx_description
1 polymer ?
#
loop_
_entity_poly.entity_id
_entity_poly.type
_entity_poly.pdbx_seq_one_letter_code
_entity_poly.pdbx_strand_id
1 'polypeptide(L)' 'MENPVDLPLRLEGDPRSVPGCAHCDTVAMDRDHAEANGDGSRMSDCNVRLSRHLADAHR' A
#
# COMPACT_ATOMS: atom_id res chain seq x y z
N MET A 1 -15.86 -18.37 25.65
CA MET A 1 -16.26 -17.51 24.52
C MET A 1 -15.41 -16.27 24.62
N GLU A 2 -14.53 -16.04 23.66
CA GLU A 2 -13.69 -14.85 23.66
C GLU A 2 -14.53 -13.65 23.19
N ASN A 3 -14.41 -12.53 23.89
CA ASN A 3 -15.08 -11.30 23.45
C ASN A 3 -14.40 -10.78 22.18
N PRO A 4 -15.15 -10.21 21.23
CA PRO A 4 -14.58 -9.56 20.05
C PRO A 4 -13.57 -8.49 20.47
N VAL A 5 -12.40 -8.50 19.81
CA VAL A 5 -11.41 -7.43 19.96
C VAL A 5 -11.82 -6.25 19.10
N ASP A 6 -11.83 -5.06 19.69
CA ASP A 6 -12.06 -3.82 18.96
C ASP A 6 -10.73 -3.35 18.35
N LEU A 7 -10.64 -3.38 17.03
CA LEU A 7 -9.48 -2.93 16.28
C LEU A 7 -9.72 -1.48 15.83
N PRO A 8 -8.80 -0.54 16.10
CA PRO A 8 -8.97 0.83 15.66
C PRO A 8 -9.04 0.89 14.13
N LEU A 9 -10.02 1.62 13.62
CA LEU A 9 -10.13 1.90 12.20
C LEU A 9 -8.88 2.67 11.75
N ARG A 10 -8.14 2.11 10.79
CA ARG A 10 -7.00 2.82 10.20
C ARG A 10 -7.53 3.84 9.20
N LEU A 11 -7.54 5.10 9.62
CA LEU A 11 -7.96 6.25 8.79
C LEU A 11 -6.83 6.84 7.95
N GLU A 12 -5.60 6.39 8.16
CA GLU A 12 -4.48 6.74 7.30
C GLU A 12 -4.72 6.17 5.90
N GLY A 13 -4.67 7.04 4.89
CA GLY A 13 -4.81 6.63 3.50
C GLY A 13 -3.63 5.78 3.03
N ASP A 14 -3.75 5.27 1.81
CA ASP A 14 -2.72 4.45 1.19
C ASP A 14 -1.38 5.19 1.07
N PRO A 15 -0.24 4.45 1.17
CA PRO A 15 1.08 5.02 1.02
C PRO A 15 1.22 5.73 -0.33
N ARG A 16 1.90 6.87 -0.32
CA ARG A 16 2.15 7.70 -1.50
C ARG A 16 3.55 7.43 -2.05
N SER A 17 3.64 7.27 -3.36
CA SER A 17 4.92 7.15 -4.06
C SER A 17 5.72 8.44 -3.95
N VAL A 18 7.06 8.32 -3.94
CA VAL A 18 7.97 9.47 -4.05
C VAL A 18 8.27 9.71 -5.54
N PRO A 19 7.89 10.86 -6.11
CA PRO A 19 8.13 11.15 -7.52
C PRO A 19 9.61 11.08 -7.89
N GLY A 20 9.93 10.38 -8.98
CA GLY A 20 11.30 10.22 -9.46
C GLY A 20 12.07 9.08 -8.79
N CYS A 21 11.46 8.37 -7.83
CA CYS A 21 11.98 7.09 -7.38
C CYS A 21 11.45 5.97 -8.28
N ALA A 22 12.33 5.40 -9.11
CA ALA A 22 11.97 4.35 -10.07
C ALA A 22 11.24 3.14 -9.43
N HIS A 23 11.57 2.79 -8.19
CA HIS A 23 10.90 1.70 -7.48
C HIS A 23 9.47 2.10 -7.05
N CYS A 24 9.32 3.31 -6.48
CA CYS A 24 8.00 3.85 -6.15
C CYS A 24 7.10 3.93 -7.39
N ASP A 25 7.64 4.43 -8.50
CA ASP A 25 6.89 4.60 -9.75
C ASP A 25 6.42 3.26 -10.31
N THR A 26 7.28 2.24 -10.29
CA THR A 26 6.92 0.88 -10.70
C THR A 26 5.77 0.31 -9.86
N VAL A 27 5.88 0.43 -8.53
CA VAL A 27 4.83 -0.08 -7.61
C VAL A 27 3.53 0.69 -7.76
N ALA A 28 3.58 2.00 -8.01
CA ALA A 28 2.40 2.81 -8.26
C ALA A 28 1.68 2.37 -9.55
N MET A 29 2.42 2.16 -10.65
CA MET A 29 1.85 1.65 -11.90
C MET A 29 1.20 0.27 -11.73
N ASP A 30 1.84 -0.63 -10.99
CA ASP A 30 1.27 -1.96 -10.67
C ASP A 30 -0.03 -1.84 -9.85
N ARG A 31 -0.08 -0.89 -8.90
CA ARG A 31 -1.27 -0.63 -8.09
C ARG A 31 -2.42 -0.07 -8.92
N ASP A 32 -2.15 0.90 -9.80
CA ASP A 32 -3.15 1.48 -10.68
C ASP A 32 -3.75 0.41 -11.62
N HIS A 33 -2.93 -0.52 -12.10
CA HIS A 33 -3.41 -1.64 -12.91
C HIS A 33 -4.24 -2.64 -12.09
N ALA A 34 -3.88 -2.89 -10.83
CA ALA A 34 -4.68 -3.72 -9.93
C ALA A 34 -6.04 -3.07 -9.64
N GLU A 35 -6.07 -1.76 -9.40
CA GLU A 35 -7.30 -0.99 -9.20
C GLU A 35 -8.22 -1.09 -10.43
N ALA A 36 -7.67 -0.84 -11.63
CA ALA A 36 -8.42 -0.91 -12.87
C ALA A 36 -9.04 -2.29 -13.14
N ASN A 37 -8.41 -3.36 -12.64
CA ASN A 37 -8.90 -4.73 -12.78
C ASN A 37 -9.77 -5.21 -11.59
N GLY A 38 -9.94 -4.38 -10.55
CA GLY A 38 -10.65 -4.78 -9.33
C GLY A 38 -9.90 -5.81 -8.47
N ASP A 39 -8.58 -5.93 -8.64
CA ASP A 39 -7.73 -6.86 -7.89
C ASP A 39 -7.31 -6.28 -6.54
N GLY A 40 -8.22 -6.38 -5.56
CA GLY A 40 -7.99 -5.87 -4.20
C GLY A 40 -6.81 -6.54 -3.48
N SER A 41 -6.51 -7.80 -3.79
CA SER A 41 -5.36 -8.50 -3.19
C SER A 41 -4.06 -7.88 -3.68
N ARG A 42 -3.93 -7.67 -4.98
CA ARG A 42 -2.73 -7.04 -5.56
C ARG A 42 -2.59 -5.58 -5.15
N MET A 43 -3.68 -4.83 -5.02
CA MET A 43 -3.63 -3.47 -4.47
C MET A 43 -3.04 -3.45 -3.05
N SER A 44 -3.52 -4.34 -2.17
CA SER A 44 -3.01 -4.49 -0.81
C SER A 44 -1.51 -4.83 -0.79
N ASP A 45 -1.08 -5.77 -1.64
CA ASP A 45 0.34 -6.13 -1.77
C ASP A 45 1.20 -4.95 -2.21
N CYS A 46 0.71 -4.13 -3.16
CA CYS A 46 1.42 -2.93 -3.60
C CYS A 46 1.56 -1.92 -2.46
N ASN A 47 0.52 -1.72 -1.66
CA ASN A 47 0.57 -0.84 -0.48
C ASN A 47 1.58 -1.33 0.57
N VAL A 48 1.67 -2.64 0.82
CA VAL A 48 2.68 -3.20 1.73
C VAL A 48 4.10 -3.01 1.18
N ARG A 49 4.32 -3.27 -0.12
CA ARG A 49 5.63 -3.08 -0.76
C ARG A 49 6.08 -1.63 -0.72
N LEU A 50 5.17 -0.70 -1.05
CA LEU A 50 5.46 0.73 -1.03
C LEU A 50 5.77 1.21 0.39
N SER A 51 5.00 0.79 1.39
CA SER A 51 5.24 1.15 2.79
C SER A 51 6.61 0.70 3.30
N ARG A 52 7.02 -0.52 2.95
CA ARG A 52 8.36 -1.03 3.30
C ARG A 52 9.45 -0.21 2.64
N HIS A 53 9.33 0.01 1.34
CA HIS A 53 10.33 0.78 0.60
C HIS A 53 10.46 2.22 1.11
N LEU A 54 9.34 2.89 1.43
CA LEU A 54 9.35 4.22 2.03
C LEU A 54 10.11 4.23 3.37
N ALA A 55 9.87 3.22 4.22
CA ALA A 55 10.54 3.10 5.50
C ALA A 55 12.06 2.84 5.36
N ASP A 56 12.48 2.13 4.32
CA ASP A 56 13.87 1.72 4.10
C ASP A 56 14.70 2.77 3.33
N ALA A 57 14.09 3.48 2.36
CA ALA A 57 14.81 4.31 1.40
C ALA A 57 14.45 5.81 1.44
N HIS A 58 13.35 6.20 2.10
CA HIS A 58 12.82 7.56 2.06
C HIS A 58 12.49 8.14 3.45
N ARG A 59 13.12 7.61 4.50
CA ARG A 59 12.89 7.99 5.89
C ARG A 59 13.95 8.96 6.42
#